data_AF-A0A8J1TI54-F1
#
_entry.id   AF-A0A8J1TI54-F1
#
_cell.length_a   1.000
_cell.length_b   1.000
_cell.length_c   1.000
_cell.angle_alpha   90.00
_cell.angle_beta   90.00
_cell.angle_gamma   90.00
#
_symmetry.space_group_name_H-M   'P 1'
#
loop_
_entity.id
_entity.type
_entity.pdbx_description
1 polymer ?
#
loop_
_entity_poly.entity_id
_entity_poly.type
_entity_poly.pdbx_seq_one_letter_code
_entity_poly.pdbx_strand_id
1 'polypeptide(L)'
;MACLPLEKFFCWNLKTSQFASAIYVIISAFFALLLVILDMAASDINNGFEIEGGFRSIWRRHVAEGFMTCNVVMLFGHIIMIVLSIVLLMSVTKPFKQYRNYQIHTGWFWIMCIYVFAEAVVSAYEYSWYGKNTFRRPYLVFLWVFMLTRFILNMCTICISYSRLSEMDEEMRYGISRKTLPMSRTNLLSSQASFA
;
A
#
# COMPACT_ATOMS: atom_id res chain seq x y z
N MET A 1 16.31 15.21 8.63
CA MET A 1 15.05 15.68 9.24
C MET A 1 14.13 14.48 9.37
N ALA A 2 13.91 14.02 10.60
CA ALA A 2 13.24 12.75 10.88
C ALA A 2 11.74 12.96 11.06
N CYS A 3 10.92 12.42 10.15
CA CYS A 3 9.60 11.92 10.53
C CYS A 3 9.88 10.66 11.38
N LEU A 4 9.56 10.72 12.67
CA LEU A 4 9.99 9.82 13.74
C LEU A 4 10.18 8.35 13.31
N PRO A 5 11.41 7.79 13.31
CA PRO A 5 11.60 6.36 13.09
C PRO A 5 11.00 5.60 14.27
N LEU A 6 9.89 4.91 14.02
CA LEU A 6 9.18 4.13 15.03
C LEU A 6 10.02 2.91 15.41
N GLU A 7 10.51 2.83 16.66
CA GLU A 7 11.27 1.66 17.12
C GLU A 7 10.38 0.42 17.28
N LYS A 8 9.09 0.65 17.57
CA LYS A 8 8.04 -0.35 17.69
C LYS A 8 6.76 0.21 17.09
N PHE A 9 6.02 -0.63 16.37
CA PHE A 9 4.68 -0.30 15.87
C PHE A 9 3.71 -1.36 16.40
N PHE A 10 2.66 -0.94 17.12
CA PHE A 10 1.74 -1.84 17.84
C PHE A 10 2.46 -2.93 18.67
N CYS A 11 3.49 -2.55 19.43
CA CYS A 11 4.31 -3.45 20.28
C CYS A 11 5.09 -4.55 19.53
N TRP A 12 5.07 -4.57 18.20
CA TRP A 12 5.85 -5.49 17.39
C TRP A 12 7.22 -4.93 17.01
N ASN A 13 8.18 -5.83 16.80
CA ASN A 13 9.46 -5.49 16.19
C ASN A 13 9.22 -5.03 14.73
N LEU A 14 10.02 -4.09 14.24
CA LEU A 14 9.92 -3.58 12.87
C LEU A 14 9.92 -4.70 11.81
N LYS A 15 10.74 -5.75 12.00
CA LYS A 15 10.77 -6.91 11.10
C LYS A 15 9.44 -7.68 11.06
N THR A 16 8.80 -7.88 12.21
CA THR A 16 7.50 -8.56 12.30
C THR A 16 6.36 -7.69 11.79
N SER A 17 6.42 -6.38 12.04
CA SER A 17 5.47 -5.42 11.49
C SER A 17 5.55 -5.34 9.96
N GLN A 18 6.77 -5.36 9.39
CA GLN A 18 6.95 -5.41 7.95
C GLN A 18 6.38 -6.70 7.34
N PHE A 19 6.62 -7.85 7.98
CA PHE A 19 6.08 -9.14 7.54
C PHE A 19 4.55 -9.12 7.51
N ALA A 20 3.91 -8.66 8.59
CA ALA A 20 2.47 -8.54 8.66
C ALA A 20 1.91 -7.55 7.63
N SER A 21 2.61 -6.43 7.42
CA SER A 21 2.21 -5.42 6.43
C SER A 21 2.28 -5.95 4.99
N ALA A 22 3.28 -6.76 4.66
CA ALA A 22 3.38 -7.39 3.34
C ALA A 22 2.23 -8.38 3.11
N ILE A 23 1.87 -9.18 4.12
CA ILE A 23 0.70 -10.08 4.05
C ILE A 23 -0.59 -9.28 3.85
N TYR A 24 -0.77 -8.22 4.63
CA TYR A 24 -1.91 -7.33 4.51
C TYR A 24 -2.04 -6.75 3.08
N VAL A 25 -0.95 -6.23 2.52
CA VAL A 25 -0.95 -5.68 1.15
C VAL A 25 -1.30 -6.76 0.13
N ILE A 26 -0.78 -7.99 0.26
CA ILE A 26 -1.11 -9.10 -0.65
C ILE A 26 -2.61 -9.43 -0.59
N ILE A 27 -3.15 -9.66 0.60
CA ILE A 27 -4.56 -10.04 0.78
C ILE A 27 -5.49 -8.93 0.29
N SER A 28 -5.23 -7.70 0.71
CA SER A 28 -6.05 -6.56 0.30
C SER A 28 -5.96 -6.35 -1.20
N ALA A 29 -4.76 -6.28 -1.80
CA ALA A 29 -4.57 -6.09 -3.24
C ALA A 29 -5.23 -7.20 -4.06
N PHE A 30 -5.18 -8.46 -3.60
CA PHE A 30 -5.90 -9.56 -4.24
C PHE A 30 -7.42 -9.35 -4.22
N PHE A 31 -7.98 -8.93 -3.08
CA PHE A 31 -9.41 -8.63 -3.01
C PHE A 31 -9.82 -7.44 -3.89
N ALA A 32 -9.02 -6.38 -3.96
CA ALA A 32 -9.28 -5.27 -4.90
C ALA A 32 -9.15 -5.71 -6.36
N LEU A 33 -8.19 -6.57 -6.69
CA LEU A 33 -8.07 -7.13 -8.02
C LEU A 33 -9.35 -7.88 -8.42
N LEU A 34 -9.92 -8.68 -7.51
CA LEU A 34 -11.20 -9.35 -7.74
C LEU A 34 -12.33 -8.34 -7.97
N LEU A 35 -12.41 -7.28 -7.17
CA LEU A 35 -13.43 -6.24 -7.34
C LEU A 35 -13.30 -5.51 -8.68
N VAL A 36 -12.08 -5.20 -9.13
CA VAL A 36 -11.82 -4.59 -10.43
C VAL A 36 -12.25 -5.52 -11.56
N ILE A 37 -11.93 -6.82 -11.48
CA ILE A 37 -12.37 -7.81 -12.48
C ILE A 37 -13.89 -7.92 -12.51
N LEU A 38 -14.55 -7.92 -11.35
CA LEU A 38 -16.01 -7.93 -11.26
C LEU A 38 -16.63 -6.67 -11.88
N ASP A 39 -16.05 -5.50 -11.64
CA ASP A 39 -16.53 -4.24 -12.21
C ASP A 39 -16.31 -4.17 -13.73
N MET A 40 -15.20 -4.72 -14.23
CA MET A 40 -14.96 -4.89 -15.66
C MET A 40 -15.97 -5.85 -16.30
N ALA A 41 -16.26 -6.98 -15.65
CA ALA A 41 -17.25 -7.95 -16.13
C ALA A 41 -18.67 -7.35 -16.17
N ALA A 42 -19.03 -6.53 -15.17
CA ALA A 42 -20.31 -5.83 -15.11
C ALA A 42 -20.43 -4.64 -16.08
N SER A 43 -19.32 -4.20 -16.67
CA SER A 43 -19.30 -3.17 -17.70
C SER A 43 -19.75 -3.71 -19.07
N ASP A 44 -19.65 -5.02 -19.30
CA ASP A 44 -20.06 -5.66 -20.54
C ASP A 44 -21.59 -5.86 -20.61
N ILE A 45 -22.23 -5.11 -21.51
CA ILE A 45 -23.68 -5.12 -21.73
C ILE A 45 -24.17 -6.47 -22.27
N ASN A 46 -23.30 -7.22 -22.98
CA ASN A 46 -23.69 -8.46 -23.62
C ASN A 46 -23.72 -9.66 -22.66
N ASN A 47 -23.05 -9.56 -21.52
CA ASN A 47 -22.97 -10.66 -20.55
C ASN A 47 -24.17 -10.72 -19.59
N GLY A 48 -25.07 -9.72 -19.60
CA GLY A 48 -26.25 -9.69 -18.72
C GLY A 48 -25.93 -9.69 -17.22
N PHE A 49 -24.66 -9.53 -16.86
CA PHE A 49 -24.17 -9.59 -15.48
C PHE A 49 -24.36 -8.23 -14.81
N GLU A 50 -25.39 -8.10 -13.98
CA GLU A 50 -25.62 -6.91 -13.16
C GLU A 50 -25.24 -7.18 -11.71
N ILE A 51 -24.43 -6.30 -11.12
CA ILE A 51 -24.13 -6.32 -9.69
C ILE A 51 -25.30 -5.69 -8.94
N GLU A 52 -25.98 -6.46 -8.09
CA GLU A 52 -27.02 -5.93 -7.21
C GLU A 52 -26.48 -4.79 -6.34
N GLY A 53 -27.14 -3.62 -6.43
CA GLY A 53 -26.69 -2.41 -5.74
C GLY A 53 -25.54 -1.65 -6.44
N GLY A 54 -25.01 -2.11 -7.56
CA GLY A 54 -24.13 -1.34 -8.43
C GLY A 54 -24.91 -0.40 -9.36
N PHE A 55 -24.24 0.51 -10.09
CA PHE A 55 -24.89 1.25 -11.18
C PHE A 55 -25.12 0.33 -12.39
N ARG A 56 -26.32 0.41 -12.99
CA ARG A 56 -26.62 -0.28 -14.26
C ARG A 56 -25.64 0.16 -15.35
N SER A 57 -25.21 -0.78 -16.18
CA SER A 57 -24.28 -0.60 -17.29
C SER A 57 -24.67 0.57 -18.22
N ILE A 58 -25.97 0.76 -18.44
CA ILE A 58 -26.54 1.85 -19.25
C ILE A 58 -26.17 3.26 -18.73
N TRP A 59 -26.14 3.46 -17.41
CA TRP A 59 -25.81 4.76 -16.83
C TRP A 59 -24.32 5.08 -17.01
N ARG A 60 -23.46 4.08 -16.80
CA ARG A 60 -22.00 4.20 -16.92
C ARG A 60 -21.52 4.47 -18.35
N ARG A 61 -22.34 4.21 -19.36
CA ARG A 61 -22.01 4.38 -20.79
C ARG A 61 -21.43 5.75 -21.15
N HIS A 62 -21.90 6.82 -20.51
CA HIS A 62 -21.46 8.19 -20.78
C HIS A 62 -20.00 8.46 -20.39
N VAL A 63 -19.46 7.64 -19.48
CA VAL A 63 -18.10 7.75 -18.91
C VAL A 63 -17.35 6.42 -18.97
N ALA A 64 -17.87 5.45 -19.74
CA ALA A 64 -17.41 4.07 -19.73
C ALA A 64 -15.93 3.94 -20.13
N GLU A 65 -15.45 4.74 -21.09
CA GLU A 65 -14.05 4.74 -21.52
C GLU A 65 -13.10 5.16 -20.39
N GLY A 66 -13.47 6.20 -19.62
CA GLY A 66 -12.69 6.67 -18.49
C GLY A 66 -12.66 5.65 -17.33
N PHE A 67 -13.81 5.06 -17.01
CA PHE A 67 -13.91 4.01 -16.00
C PHE A 67 -13.14 2.75 -16.39
N MET A 68 -13.25 2.32 -17.65
CA MET A 68 -12.51 1.16 -18.15
C MET A 68 -10.99 1.39 -18.11
N THR A 69 -10.55 2.60 -18.48
CA THR A 69 -9.13 2.97 -18.41
C THR A 69 -8.61 2.94 -16.98
N CYS A 70 -9.38 3.48 -16.02
CA CYS A 70 -9.05 3.42 -14.60
C CYS A 70 -8.95 1.99 -14.09
N ASN A 71 -9.94 1.14 -14.42
CA ASN A 71 -9.95 -0.27 -14.06
C ASN A 71 -8.73 -1.03 -14.63
N VAL A 72 -8.35 -0.78 -15.88
CA VAL A 72 -7.17 -1.40 -16.50
C VAL A 72 -5.87 -0.97 -15.80
N VAL A 73 -5.70 0.32 -15.52
CA VAL A 73 -4.52 0.83 -14.80
C VAL A 73 -4.43 0.23 -13.41
N MET A 74 -5.54 0.16 -12.67
CA MET A 74 -5.58 -0.42 -11.33
C MET A 74 -5.35 -1.93 -11.35
N LEU A 75 -5.86 -2.65 -12.35
CA LEU A 75 -5.62 -4.09 -12.52
C LEU A 75 -4.11 -4.39 -12.60
N PHE A 76 -3.38 -3.69 -13.46
CA PHE A 76 -1.93 -3.85 -13.54
C PHE A 76 -1.23 -3.41 -12.25
N GLY A 77 -1.67 -2.31 -11.64
CA GLY A 77 -1.15 -1.82 -10.37
C GLY A 77 -1.25 -2.87 -9.26
N HIS A 78 -2.41 -3.50 -9.10
CA HIS A 78 -2.64 -4.56 -8.12
C HIS A 78 -1.75 -5.78 -8.37
N ILE A 79 -1.62 -6.24 -9.62
CA ILE A 79 -0.76 -7.39 -9.97
C ILE A 79 0.69 -7.08 -9.61
N ILE A 80 1.20 -5.92 -10.01
CA ILE A 80 2.58 -5.50 -9.73
C ILE A 80 2.80 -5.44 -8.22
N MET A 81 1.88 -4.84 -7.47
CA MET A 81 1.99 -4.75 -6.01
C MET A 81 1.96 -6.10 -5.31
N ILE A 82 1.14 -7.05 -5.78
CA ILE A 82 1.10 -8.41 -5.23
C ILE A 82 2.47 -9.09 -5.43
N VAL A 83 3.00 -9.06 -6.66
CA VAL A 83 4.29 -9.68 -6.99
C VAL A 83 5.42 -9.08 -6.16
N LEU A 84 5.50 -7.74 -6.08
CA LEU A 84 6.54 -7.06 -5.30
C LEU A 84 6.42 -7.34 -3.80
N SER A 85 5.20 -7.44 -3.28
CA SER A 85 4.96 -7.75 -1.87
C SER A 85 5.32 -9.20 -1.53
N ILE A 86 5.16 -10.15 -2.47
CA ILE A 86 5.68 -11.52 -2.32
C ILE A 86 7.21 -11.51 -2.29
N VAL A 87 7.87 -10.73 -3.14
CA VAL A 87 9.34 -10.58 -3.12
C VAL A 87 9.83 -10.00 -1.79
N LEU A 88 9.14 -8.98 -1.27
CA LEU A 88 9.41 -8.42 0.06
C LEU A 88 9.22 -9.46 1.17
N LEU A 89 8.16 -10.28 1.10
CA LEU A 89 7.93 -11.35 2.07
C LEU A 89 9.12 -12.34 2.08
N MET A 90 9.58 -12.75 0.89
CA MET A 90 10.76 -13.62 0.76
C MET A 90 12.03 -12.98 1.34
N SER A 91 12.22 -11.67 1.16
CA SER A 91 13.39 -10.95 1.69
C SER A 91 13.39 -10.84 3.21
N VAL A 92 12.21 -10.81 3.83
CA VAL A 92 12.07 -10.81 5.29
C VAL A 92 12.30 -12.20 5.87
N THR A 93 11.81 -13.26 5.21
CA THR A 93 11.92 -14.65 5.69
C THR A 93 13.29 -15.27 5.46
N LYS A 94 13.94 -15.00 4.33
CA LYS A 94 15.26 -15.58 4.02
C LYS A 94 16.42 -14.62 4.34
N PRO A 95 17.54 -15.10 4.90
CA PRO A 95 18.71 -14.27 5.14
C PRO A 95 19.42 -13.97 3.81
N PHE A 96 19.07 -12.86 3.18
CA PHE A 96 19.87 -12.32 2.08
C PHE A 96 20.96 -11.38 2.60
N LYS A 97 21.98 -11.13 1.76
CA LYS A 97 22.99 -10.10 2.04
C LYS A 97 22.29 -8.76 2.31
N GLN A 98 22.71 -8.07 3.36
CA GLN A 98 22.05 -6.89 3.90
C GLN A 98 21.83 -5.78 2.86
N TYR A 99 22.81 -5.58 1.97
CA TYR A 99 22.72 -4.64 0.85
C TYR A 99 21.57 -4.96 -0.13
N ARG A 100 21.38 -6.24 -0.49
CA ARG A 100 20.29 -6.66 -1.39
C ARG A 100 18.93 -6.48 -0.73
N ASN A 101 18.83 -6.76 0.58
CA ASN A 101 17.61 -6.48 1.32
C ASN A 101 17.29 -4.99 1.28
N TYR A 102 18.27 -4.11 1.52
CA TYR A 102 18.03 -2.67 1.48
C TYR A 102 17.48 -2.21 0.13
N GLN A 103 18.05 -2.69 -0.97
CA GLN A 103 17.55 -2.37 -2.32
C GLN A 103 16.10 -2.84 -2.56
N ILE A 104 15.77 -4.07 -2.14
CA ILE A 104 14.40 -4.61 -2.27
C ILE A 104 13.40 -3.77 -1.47
N HIS A 105 13.72 -3.47 -0.22
CA HIS A 105 12.86 -2.65 0.64
C HIS A 105 12.70 -1.22 0.09
N THR A 106 13.76 -0.66 -0.48
CA THR A 106 13.74 0.71 -1.06
C THR A 106 12.88 0.75 -2.33
N GLY A 107 13.06 -0.22 -3.23
CA GLY A 107 12.25 -0.34 -4.44
C GLY A 107 10.77 -0.55 -4.12
N TRP A 108 10.48 -1.45 -3.17
CA TRP A 108 9.12 -1.70 -2.72
C TRP A 108 8.48 -0.44 -2.11
N PHE A 109 9.20 0.30 -1.27
CA PHE A 109 8.72 1.53 -0.64
C PHE A 109 8.30 2.60 -1.66
N TRP A 110 9.17 2.89 -2.64
CA TRP A 110 8.86 3.90 -3.66
C TRP A 110 7.68 3.50 -4.53
N ILE A 111 7.61 2.22 -4.93
CA ILE A 111 6.51 1.73 -5.73
C ILE A 111 5.20 1.76 -4.92
N MET A 112 5.23 1.43 -3.63
CA MET A 112 4.08 1.55 -2.73
C MET A 112 3.57 3.00 -2.64
N CYS A 113 4.46 3.99 -2.53
CA CYS A 113 4.08 5.41 -2.51
C CYS A 113 3.36 5.82 -3.81
N ILE A 114 3.92 5.46 -4.96
CA ILE A 114 3.32 5.74 -6.28
C ILE A 114 1.96 5.04 -6.41
N TYR A 115 1.90 3.78 -5.96
CA TYR A 115 0.70 2.97 -6.02
C TYR A 115 -0.43 3.53 -5.16
N VAL A 116 -0.16 3.96 -3.92
CA VAL A 116 -1.16 4.61 -3.05
C VAL A 116 -1.64 5.93 -3.64
N PHE A 117 -0.74 6.70 -4.25
CA PHE A 117 -1.11 7.93 -4.96
C PHE A 117 -2.03 7.63 -6.15
N ALA A 118 -1.70 6.63 -6.97
CA ALA A 118 -2.55 6.21 -8.09
C ALA A 118 -3.92 5.72 -7.62
N GLU A 119 -3.98 4.89 -6.57
CA GLU A 119 -5.24 4.41 -5.97
C GLU A 119 -6.10 5.58 -5.48
N ALA A 120 -5.50 6.60 -4.85
CA ALA A 120 -6.20 7.79 -4.39
C ALA A 120 -6.74 8.64 -5.56
N VAL A 121 -5.95 8.84 -6.62
CA VAL A 121 -6.36 9.62 -7.80
C VAL A 121 -7.49 8.92 -8.55
N VAL A 122 -7.37 7.62 -8.80
CA VAL A 122 -8.41 6.83 -9.47
C VAL A 122 -9.69 6.81 -8.64
N SER A 123 -9.58 6.57 -7.32
CA SER A 123 -10.74 6.60 -6.43
C SER A 123 -11.42 7.98 -6.45
N ALA A 124 -10.65 9.07 -6.35
CA ALA A 124 -11.20 10.42 -6.40
C ALA A 124 -11.93 10.70 -7.73
N TYR A 125 -11.36 10.24 -8.86
CA TYR A 125 -12.00 10.33 -10.16
C TYR A 125 -13.34 9.56 -10.19
N GLU A 126 -13.36 8.28 -9.83
CA GLU A 126 -14.58 7.45 -9.87
C GLU A 126 -15.68 8.00 -8.95
N TYR A 127 -15.34 8.34 -7.71
CA TYR A 127 -16.31 8.86 -6.75
C TYR A 127 -16.77 10.28 -7.05
N SER A 128 -16.00 11.08 -7.81
CA SER A 128 -16.45 12.40 -8.28
C SER A 128 -17.64 12.29 -9.23
N TRP A 129 -17.66 11.26 -10.08
CA TRP A 129 -18.76 10.98 -11.00
C TRP A 129 -19.96 10.36 -10.30
N TYR A 130 -19.73 9.53 -9.28
CA TYR A 130 -20.82 8.96 -8.49
C TYR A 130 -21.52 10.01 -7.61
N GLY A 131 -20.80 11.03 -7.13
CA GLY A 131 -21.37 12.17 -6.40
C GLY A 131 -22.24 11.73 -5.21
N LYS A 132 -23.46 12.28 -5.11
CA LYS A 132 -24.42 11.93 -4.04
C LYS A 132 -24.95 10.49 -4.12
N ASN A 133 -24.80 9.82 -5.27
CA ASN A 133 -25.31 8.47 -5.45
C ASN A 133 -24.41 7.40 -4.81
N THR A 134 -23.16 7.74 -4.46
CA THR A 134 -22.22 6.86 -3.74
C THR A 134 -22.84 6.30 -2.47
N PHE A 135 -23.55 7.15 -1.71
CA PHE A 135 -24.16 6.78 -0.42
C PHE A 135 -25.56 6.17 -0.53
N ARG A 136 -26.09 6.06 -1.75
CA ARG A 136 -27.47 5.59 -1.97
C ARG A 136 -27.56 4.09 -2.22
N ARG A 137 -26.52 3.48 -2.78
CA ARG A 137 -26.54 2.06 -3.12
C ARG A 137 -25.53 1.25 -2.29
N PRO A 138 -25.89 0.06 -1.80
CA PRO A 138 -25.10 -0.68 -0.81
C PRO A 138 -23.73 -1.11 -1.34
N TYR A 139 -23.64 -1.54 -2.60
CA TYR A 139 -22.37 -1.96 -3.21
C TYR A 139 -21.38 -0.80 -3.33
N LEU A 140 -21.84 0.40 -3.71
CA LEU A 140 -21.00 1.60 -3.82
C LEU A 140 -20.51 2.09 -2.46
N VAL A 141 -21.35 2.02 -1.43
CA VAL A 141 -20.95 2.32 -0.04
C VAL A 141 -19.87 1.34 0.41
N PHE A 142 -20.07 0.04 0.18
CA PHE A 142 -19.08 -0.98 0.52
C PHE A 142 -17.74 -0.72 -0.18
N LEU A 143 -17.76 -0.48 -1.50
CA LEU A 143 -16.57 -0.19 -2.28
C LEU A 143 -15.84 1.04 -1.73
N TRP A 144 -16.58 2.11 -1.41
CA TRP A 144 -16.01 3.36 -0.88
C TRP A 144 -15.36 3.16 0.48
N VAL A 145 -16.03 2.50 1.42
CA VAL A 145 -15.48 2.21 2.75
C VAL A 145 -14.25 1.30 2.63
N PHE A 146 -14.29 0.32 1.73
CA PHE A 146 -13.19 -0.59 1.48
C PHE A 146 -11.95 0.16 0.95
N MET A 147 -12.11 1.01 -0.09
CA MET A 147 -11.02 1.81 -0.64
C MET A 147 -10.46 2.83 0.37
N LEU A 148 -11.34 3.46 1.16
CA LEU A 148 -10.91 4.37 2.23
C LEU A 148 -10.09 3.63 3.31
N THR A 149 -10.56 2.47 3.74
CA THR A 149 -9.87 1.64 4.75
C THR A 149 -8.50 1.21 4.23
N ARG A 150 -8.42 0.79 2.96
CA ARG A 150 -7.16 0.46 2.30
C ARG A 150 -6.21 1.62 2.23
N PHE A 151 -6.68 2.80 1.84
CA PHE A 151 -5.85 4.00 1.78
C PHE A 151 -5.19 4.28 3.13
N ILE A 152 -5.97 4.27 4.23
CA ILE A 152 -5.47 4.50 5.58
C ILE A 152 -4.43 3.45 5.99
N LEU A 153 -4.72 2.16 5.78
CA LEU A 153 -3.82 1.07 6.16
C LEU A 153 -2.56 1.00 5.28
N ASN A 154 -2.68 1.37 4.00
CA ASN A 154 -1.55 1.51 3.10
C ASN A 154 -0.63 2.67 3.51
N MET A 155 -1.19 3.80 3.97
CA MET A 155 -0.41 4.89 4.58
C MET A 155 0.33 4.42 5.84
N CYS A 156 -0.33 3.66 6.71
CA CYS A 156 0.35 3.04 7.87
C CYS A 156 1.51 2.13 7.41
N THR A 157 1.30 1.35 6.35
CA THR A 157 2.31 0.45 5.79
C THR A 157 3.53 1.22 5.24
N ILE A 158 3.30 2.37 4.60
CA ILE A 158 4.38 3.27 4.15
C ILE A 158 5.20 3.75 5.35
N CYS A 159 4.56 4.17 6.44
CA CYS A 159 5.25 4.61 7.66
C CYS A 159 6.11 3.51 8.30
N ILE A 160 5.59 2.27 8.37
CA ILE A 160 6.34 1.10 8.86
C ILE A 160 7.56 0.84 7.97
N SER A 161 7.35 0.86 6.65
CA SER A 161 8.39 0.57 5.67
C SER A 161 9.49 1.62 5.68
N TYR A 162 9.14 2.90 5.82
CA TYR A 162 10.08 3.99 6.02
C TYR A 162 10.91 3.79 7.30
N SER A 163 10.26 3.46 8.41
CA SER A 163 10.94 3.20 9.69
C SER A 163 11.92 2.02 9.57
N ARG A 164 11.54 0.96 8.85
CA ARG A 164 12.41 -0.19 8.61
C ARG A 164 13.60 0.16 7.70
N LEU A 165 13.38 0.99 6.67
CA LEU A 165 14.46 1.47 5.81
C LEU A 165 15.48 2.32 6.58
N SER A 166 15.01 3.19 7.47
CA SER A 166 15.88 3.98 8.34
C SER A 166 16.72 3.10 9.26
N GLU A 167 16.11 2.08 9.87
CA GLU A 167 16.84 1.10 10.70
C GLU A 167 17.91 0.37 9.89
N MET A 168 17.58 -0.06 8.66
CA MET A 168 18.52 -0.76 7.79
C MET A 168 19.67 0.13 7.29
N ASP A 169 19.42 1.42 7.02
CA ASP A 169 20.45 2.39 6.64
C ASP A 169 21.44 2.61 7.80
N GLU A 170 20.94 2.75 9.03
CA GLU A 170 21.78 2.84 10.22
C GLU A 170 22.63 1.59 10.44
N GLU A 171 22.03 0.40 10.31
CA GLU A 171 22.76 -0.87 10.43
C GLU A 171 23.89 -1.00 9.40
N MET A 172 23.69 -0.49 8.18
CA MET A 172 24.72 -0.48 7.12
C MET A 172 25.82 0.55 7.37
N ARG A 173 25.48 1.75 7.85
CA ARG A 173 26.45 2.84 8.07
C ARG A 173 27.34 2.61 9.28
N TYR A 174 26.77 2.09 10.36
CA TYR A 174 27.47 1.99 11.65
C TYR A 174 27.87 0.56 12.01
N GLY A 175 27.38 -0.46 11.30
CA GLY A 175 27.67 -1.87 11.61
C GLY A 175 27.16 -2.33 12.99
N ILE A 176 26.38 -1.50 13.68
CA ILE A 176 25.83 -1.73 15.01
C ILE A 176 24.30 -1.80 14.86
N SER A 177 23.71 -2.96 15.15
CA SER A 177 22.24 -3.08 15.25
C SER A 177 21.76 -2.35 16.49
N ARG A 178 20.69 -1.54 16.42
CA ARG A 178 20.14 -0.80 17.57
C ARG A 178 19.92 -1.65 18.82
N LYS A 179 19.75 -2.98 18.66
CA LYS A 179 19.66 -3.96 19.76
C LYS A 179 20.89 -4.00 20.67
N THR A 180 22.05 -3.50 20.25
CA THR A 180 23.28 -3.50 21.05
C THR A 180 23.66 -2.14 21.62
N LEU A 181 22.84 -1.09 21.40
CA LEU A 181 23.08 0.22 21.99
C LEU A 181 22.42 0.32 23.37
N PRO A 182 23.19 0.47 24.48
CA PRO A 182 22.61 0.84 25.74
C PRO A 182 21.96 2.23 25.60
N MET A 183 20.75 2.37 26.14
CA MET A 183 19.84 3.53 26.07
C MET A 183 20.47 4.88 26.50
N SER A 184 21.68 4.86 27.05
CA SER A 184 22.48 6.04 27.42
C SER A 184 23.23 6.69 26.24
N ARG A 185 23.50 5.97 25.13
CA ARG A 185 24.31 6.50 24.00
C ARG A 185 23.52 7.22 22.90
N THR A 186 22.20 7.05 22.84
CA THR A 186 21.34 7.72 21.84
C THR A 186 21.33 9.24 22.02
N ASN A 187 21.47 9.74 23.25
CA ASN A 187 21.56 11.18 23.53
C ASN A 187 22.95 11.78 23.21
N LEU A 188 24.00 10.96 23.16
CA LEU A 188 25.35 11.42 22.85
C LEU A 188 25.59 11.55 21.34
N LEU A 189 25.01 10.66 20.53
CA LEU A 189 25.14 10.71 19.08
C LEU A 189 24.28 11.80 18.44
N SER A 190 23.11 12.14 19.01
CA SER A 190 22.33 13.29 18.57
C SER A 190 23.01 14.63 18.89
N SER A 191 23.75 14.69 20.01
CA SER A 191 24.57 15.85 20.39
C SER A 191 25.81 16.00 19.49
N GLN A 192 26.47 14.91 19.10
CA GLN A 192 27.64 15.00 18.21
C GLN A 192 27.29 15.33 16.75
N ALA A 193 26.10 14.97 16.27
CA ALA A 193 25.65 15.29 14.92
C ALA A 193 25.18 16.75 14.75
N SER A 194 25.00 17.52 15.83
CA SER A 194 24.68 18.96 15.75
C SER A 194 25.92 19.88 15.75
N PHE A 195 27.13 19.32 15.83
CA PHE A 195 28.39 20.08 15.88
C PHE A 195 29.35 19.80 14.71
N ALA A 196 28.89 19.13 13.65
CA ALA A 196 29.62 18.94 12.39
C ALA A 196 28.73 19.36 11.22
#